data_AF-A0A957GHZ8-F1
#
_entry.id   AF-A0A957GHZ8-F1
#
_cell.length_a   1.000
_cell.length_b   1.000
_cell.length_c   1.000
_cell.angle_alpha   90.00
_cell.angle_beta   90.00
_cell.angle_gamma   90.00
#
_symmetry.space_group_name_H-M   'P 1'
#
loop_
_entity.id
_entity.type
_entity.pdbx_description
1 polymer ?
#
loop_
_entity_poly.entity_id
_entity_poly.type
_entity_poly.pdbx_seq_one_letter_code
_entity_poly.pdbx_strand_id
1 'polypeptide(L)' 'AEVDLLVGDPSKAGADLGWEPTVTFKELVQMMVDADIEMLQNGQIPM' A
#
# COMPACT_ATOMS: atom_id res chain seq x y z
N ALA A 1 20.41 -3.51 16.07
CA ALA A 1 20.20 -2.12 15.63
C ALA A 1 18.75 -2.04 15.24
N GLU A 2 17.96 -1.33 16.03
CA GLU A 2 16.55 -1.06 15.76
C GLU A 2 16.50 0.01 14.66
N VAL A 3 15.71 -0.21 13.62
CA VAL A 3 15.62 0.75 12.51
C VAL A 3 14.40 1.62 12.77
N ASP A 4 14.63 2.84 13.25
CA ASP A 4 13.56 3.75 13.70
C ASP A 4 12.72 4.32 12.53
N LEU A 5 13.27 4.32 11.30
CA LEU A 5 12.60 4.88 10.12
C LEU A 5 13.08 4.19 8.84
N LEU A 6 12.11 3.71 8.04
CA LEU A 6 12.34 3.12 6.73
C LEU A 6 11.75 4.01 5.64
N VAL A 7 12.62 4.64 4.85
CA VAL A 7 12.24 5.43 3.67
C VAL A 7 13.16 5.05 2.52
N GLY A 8 12.59 4.52 1.44
CA GLY A 8 13.33 4.14 0.22
C GLY A 8 13.32 5.26 -0.82
N ASP A 9 14.42 5.41 -1.56
CA ASP A 9 14.51 6.24 -2.75
C ASP A 9 14.38 5.37 -4.01
N PRO A 10 13.29 5.52 -4.79
CA PRO A 10 13.07 4.76 -6.01
C PRO A 10 13.67 5.40 -7.27
N SER A 11 14.47 6.46 -7.17
CA SER A 11 15.00 7.22 -8.31
C SER A 11 15.66 6.35 -9.40
N LYS A 12 16.41 5.31 -9.00
CA LYS A 12 17.01 4.35 -9.93
C LYS A 12 15.97 3.58 -10.76
N ALA A 13 14.87 3.14 -10.14
CA ALA A 13 13.81 2.43 -10.85
C ALA A 13 13.08 3.35 -11.84
N GLY A 14 12.90 4.63 -11.49
CA GLY A 14 12.40 5.64 -12.42
C GLY A 14 13.32 5.84 -13.62
N ALA A 15 14.64 5.95 -13.39
CA ALA A 15 15.60 6.19 -14.46
C ALA A 15 15.76 4.97 -15.41
N ASP A 16 15.89 3.77 -14.85
CA ASP A 16 16.21 2.57 -15.63
C ASP A 16 14.96 1.91 -16.24
N LEU A 17 13.81 2.02 -15.56
CA LEU A 17 12.59 1.29 -15.91
C LEU A 17 11.40 2.20 -16.26
N GLY A 18 11.52 3.52 -16.07
CA GLY A 18 10.38 4.43 -16.16
C GLY A 18 9.32 4.16 -15.10
N TRP A 19 9.69 3.53 -13.99
CA TRP A 19 8.76 3.12 -12.94
C TRP A 19 8.43 4.29 -12.01
N GLU A 20 7.14 4.46 -11.72
CA GLU A 20 6.64 5.42 -10.73
C GLU A 20 5.50 4.78 -9.90
N PRO A 21 5.36 5.12 -8.61
CA PRO A 21 4.25 4.64 -7.80
C PRO A 21 2.93 5.24 -8.28
N THR A 22 1.93 4.39 -8.54
CA THR A 22 0.61 4.82 -9.03
C THR A 22 -0.42 5.01 -7.92
N VAL A 23 -0.09 4.64 -6.69
CA VAL A 23 -0.99 4.67 -5.53
C VAL A 23 -0.29 5.38 -4.38
N THR A 24 -0.94 6.40 -3.83
CA THR A 24 -0.47 7.12 -2.64
C THR A 24 -0.78 6.35 -1.36
N PHE A 25 -0.09 6.69 -0.27
CA PHE A 25 -0.37 6.08 1.04
C PHE A 25 -1.83 6.24 1.47
N LYS A 26 -2.43 7.42 1.22
CA LYS A 26 -3.83 7.69 1.58
C LYS A 26 -4.80 6.81 0.80
N GLU A 27 -4.57 6.64 -0.50
CA GLU A 27 -5.39 5.77 -1.35
C GLU A 27 -5.25 4.30 -0.94
N LEU A 28 -4.04 3.87 -0.60
CA LEU A 28 -3.81 2.52 -0.08
C LEU A 28 -4.63 2.26 1.19
N VAL A 29 -4.58 3.16 2.17
CA VAL A 29 -5.38 3.03 3.41
C VAL A 29 -6.87 2.97 3.09
N GLN A 30 -7.35 3.84 2.20
CA GLN A 30 -8.76 3.85 1.80
C GLN A 30 -9.18 2.51 1.18
N MET A 31 -8.41 1.99 0.21
CA MET A 31 -8.70 0.71 -0.46
C MET A 31 -8.73 -0.46 0.52
N MET A 32 -7.82 -0.48 1.50
CA MET A 32 -7.77 -1.53 2.51
C MET A 32 -9.01 -1.50 3.42
N VAL A 33 -9.38 -0.32 3.93
CA VAL A 33 -10.55 -0.19 4.81
C VAL A 33 -11.85 -0.48 4.07
N ASP A 34 -11.98 -0.02 2.82
CA ASP A 34 -13.17 -0.29 2.01
C ASP A 34 -13.33 -1.80 1.77
N ALA A 35 -12.24 -2.51 1.47
CA ALA A 35 -12.26 -3.96 1.31
C ALA A 35 -12.64 -4.69 2.60
N ASP A 36 -12.13 -4.25 3.76
CA ASP A 36 -12.51 -4.83 5.06
C ASP A 36 -13.99 -4.59 5.37
N ILE A 37 -14.52 -3.39 5.10
CA ILE A 37 -15.94 -3.08 5.27
C ILE A 37 -16.79 -3.99 4.37
N GLU A 38 -16.41 -4.14 3.10
CA GLU A 38 -17.11 -5.01 2.15
C GLU A 38 -17.09 -6.48 2.64
N MET A 39 -15.94 -6.96 3.11
CA MET A 39 -15.80 -8.32 3.65
C MET A 39 -16.71 -8.56 4.86
N LEU A 40 -16.81 -7.58 5.77
CA LEU A 40 -17.68 -7.63 6.95
C LEU A 40 -19.16 -7.59 6.56
N GLN A 41 -19.54 -6.78 5.57
CA GLN A 41 -20.92 -6.70 5.06
C GLN A 41 -21.35 -7.99 4.37
N ASN A 42 -20.44 -8.61 3.62
CA ASN A 42 -20.71 -9.83 2.85
C ASN A 42 -20.55 -11.12 3.68
N GLY A 43 -20.17 -11.02 4.96
CA GLY A 43 -19.97 -12.16 5.85
C GLY A 43 -18.81 -13.07 5.45
N GLN A 44 -17.84 -12.56 4.68
CA GLN A 44 -16.71 -13.29 4.10
C GLN A 44 -15.47 -13.26 5.01
N ILE A 45 -15.66 -13.27 6.34
CA ILE A 45 -14.56 -13.23 7.29
C ILE A 45 -13.87 -14.60 7.32
N PRO A 46 -12.58 -14.73 6.94
CA PRO A 46 -11.83 -15.94 7.21
C PRO A 46 -11.63 -16.05 8.73
N MET A 47 -12.29 -17.04 9.33
CA MET A 47 -12.12 -17.44 10.74
C MET A 47 -10.72 -17.98 11.02
#